data_AF-A0A1Y3TFZ7-F1
#
_entry.id   AF-A0A1Y3TFZ7-F1
#
_cell.length_a   1.000
_cell.length_b   1.000
_cell.length_c   1.000
_cell.angle_alpha   90.00
_cell.angle_beta   90.00
_cell.angle_gamma   90.00
#
_symmetry.space_group_name_H-M   'P 1'
#
loop_
_entity.id
_entity.type
_entity.pdbx_description
1 polymer ?
#
loop_
_entity_poly.entity_id
_entity_poly.type
_entity_poly.pdbx_seq_one_letter_code
_entity_poly.pdbx_strand_id
1 'polypeptide(L)'
;MTLEKFGQRLGVTKVAISNIEKGHRNVTEQMRKSICREYNVNELWLMSGQGEMFVADEVKHLEIIENYFKSLGFSMEYNVTKWHFENPDEPDPAERVQIPDEAVYILTKGGESAVFTPEEFEELQDRARETIEGIFYKKVVQKNK
;
A
#
# COMPACT_ATOMS: atom_id res chain seq x y z
N MET A 1 3.34 0.63 -23.42
CA MET A 1 2.60 1.88 -23.09
C MET A 1 3.01 2.96 -24.09
N THR A 2 2.12 3.81 -24.61
CA THR A 2 2.50 4.97 -25.46
C THR A 2 2.60 6.24 -24.62
N LEU A 3 3.38 7.24 -25.05
CA LEU A 3 3.49 8.54 -24.37
C LEU A 3 2.14 9.25 -24.19
N GLU A 4 1.24 9.06 -25.16
CA GLU A 4 -0.11 9.62 -25.14
C GLU A 4 -0.97 8.97 -24.04
N LYS A 5 -0.95 7.63 -23.94
CA LYS A 5 -1.62 6.90 -22.86
C LYS A 5 -1.01 7.20 -21.49
N PHE A 6 0.31 7.35 -21.43
CA PHE A 6 1.03 7.68 -20.21
C PHE A 6 0.67 9.08 -19.69
N GLY A 7 0.79 10.09 -20.56
CA GLY A 7 0.41 11.46 -20.23
C GLY A 7 -1.07 11.57 -19.83
N GLN A 8 -1.97 10.91 -20.56
CA GLN A 8 -3.40 10.92 -20.26
C GLN A 8 -3.71 10.45 -18.84
N ARG A 9 -3.06 9.35 -18.37
CA ARG A 9 -3.27 8.84 -17.02
C ARG A 9 -2.76 9.79 -15.94
N LEU A 10 -1.71 10.56 -16.24
CA LEU A 10 -1.13 11.59 -15.37
C LEU A 10 -1.83 12.96 -15.47
N GLY A 11 -2.84 13.09 -16.33
CA GLY A 11 -3.54 14.35 -16.57
C GLY A 11 -2.71 15.40 -17.35
N VAL A 12 -1.75 14.97 -18.16
CA VAL A 12 -0.90 15.86 -18.97
C VAL A 12 -0.82 15.44 -20.44
N THR A 13 -0.36 16.35 -21.29
CA THR A 13 -0.22 16.07 -22.72
C THR A 13 1.05 15.25 -23.01
N LYS A 14 1.04 14.51 -24.12
CA LYS A 14 2.25 13.80 -24.61
C LYS A 14 3.45 14.74 -24.80
N VAL A 15 3.20 16.00 -25.11
CA VAL A 15 4.24 17.03 -25.29
C VAL A 15 4.91 17.37 -23.95
N ALA A 16 4.13 17.42 -22.86
CA ALA A 16 4.69 17.61 -21.53
C ALA A 16 5.64 16.46 -21.15
N ILE A 17 5.21 15.22 -21.38
CA ILE A 17 6.06 14.03 -21.14
C ILE A 17 7.30 14.04 -22.03
N SER A 18 7.16 14.31 -23.33
CA SER A 18 8.31 14.33 -24.25
C SER A 18 9.35 15.40 -23.88
N ASN A 19 8.92 16.56 -23.40
CA ASN A 19 9.85 17.59 -22.92
C ASN A 19 10.60 17.17 -21.66
N ILE A 20 9.99 16.34 -20.82
CA ILE A 20 10.65 15.78 -19.63
C ILE A 20 11.71 14.75 -20.07
N GLU A 21 11.35 13.79 -20.93
CA GLU A 21 12.28 12.75 -21.40
C GLU A 21 13.49 13.31 -22.17
N LYS A 22 13.32 14.44 -22.84
CA LYS A 22 14.40 15.15 -23.54
C LYS A 22 15.23 16.07 -22.64
N GLY A 23 14.91 16.16 -21.36
CA GLY A 23 15.59 17.06 -20.42
C GLY A 23 15.30 18.54 -20.64
N HIS A 24 14.29 18.90 -21.44
CA HIS A 24 13.88 20.28 -21.63
C HIS A 24 13.14 20.83 -20.40
N ARG A 25 12.56 19.94 -19.58
CA ARG A 25 11.87 20.27 -18.33
C ARG A 25 12.17 19.24 -17.26
N ASN A 26 12.30 19.69 -16.02
CA ASN A 26 12.41 18.80 -14.87
C ASN A 26 11.03 18.24 -14.48
N VAL A 27 11.01 17.06 -13.87
CA VAL A 27 9.82 16.47 -13.25
C VAL A 27 9.44 17.32 -12.04
N THR A 28 8.20 17.80 -12.00
CA THR A 28 7.69 18.54 -10.83
C THR A 28 7.31 17.57 -9.71
N GLU A 29 7.28 18.04 -8.46
CA GLU A 29 6.83 17.23 -7.32
C GLU A 29 5.42 16.66 -7.53
N GLN A 30 4.51 17.47 -8.08
CA GLN A 30 3.15 17.02 -8.42
C GLN A 30 3.15 15.89 -9.45
N MET A 31 4.00 16.00 -10.49
CA MET A 31 4.15 14.95 -11.50
C MET A 31 4.71 13.67 -10.87
N ARG A 32 5.72 13.79 -10.03
CA ARG A 32 6.33 12.68 -9.29
C ARG A 32 5.28 11.92 -8.46
N LYS A 33 4.51 12.62 -7.63
CA LYS A 33 3.42 12.03 -6.84
C LYS A 33 2.34 11.37 -7.72
N SER A 34 2.03 11.98 -8.87
CA SER A 34 1.06 11.40 -9.82
C SER A 34 1.59 10.10 -10.44
N ILE A 35 2.87 10.04 -10.81
CA ILE A 35 3.52 8.82 -11.33
C ILE A 35 3.47 7.71 -10.29
N CYS A 36 3.88 8.00 -9.04
CA CYS A 36 3.85 7.04 -7.95
C CYS A 36 2.44 6.47 -7.73
N ARG A 37 1.42 7.33 -7.65
CA ARG A 37 0.03 6.91 -7.43
C ARG A 37 -0.53 6.07 -8.58
N GLU A 38 -0.33 6.50 -9.82
CA GLU A 38 -0.96 5.88 -10.99
C GLU A 38 -0.29 4.58 -11.44
N TYR A 39 1.02 4.47 -11.22
CA TYR A 39 1.84 3.34 -11.69
C TYR A 39 2.42 2.49 -10.58
N ASN A 40 2.05 2.77 -9.33
CA ASN A 40 2.53 2.04 -8.15
C ASN A 40 4.06 2.05 -8.03
N VAL A 41 4.67 3.17 -8.42
CA VAL A 41 6.13 3.35 -8.45
C VAL A 41 6.60 3.88 -7.11
N ASN A 42 7.67 3.29 -6.57
CA ASN A 42 8.31 3.74 -5.34
C ASN A 42 8.98 5.11 -5.57
N GLU A 43 8.71 6.08 -4.70
CA GLU A 43 9.23 7.45 -4.85
C GLU A 43 10.75 7.54 -4.69
N LEU A 44 11.35 6.73 -3.81
CA LEU A 44 12.81 6.64 -3.64
C LEU A 44 13.45 6.15 -4.94
N TRP A 45 12.92 5.06 -5.52
CA TRP A 45 13.41 4.55 -6.79
C TRP A 45 13.25 5.59 -7.92
N LEU A 46 12.12 6.27 -7.99
CA LEU A 46 11.87 7.28 -9.03
C LEU A 46 12.86 8.46 -8.96
N MET A 47 13.40 8.77 -7.79
CA MET A 47 14.33 9.89 -7.58
C MET A 47 15.80 9.50 -7.65
N SER A 48 16.19 8.38 -7.07
CA SER A 48 17.59 7.98 -6.93
C SER A 48 17.96 6.72 -7.72
N GLY A 49 16.98 5.99 -8.23
CA GLY A 49 17.16 4.67 -8.83
C GLY A 49 17.47 3.57 -7.81
N GLN A 50 17.33 3.84 -6.52
CA GLN A 50 17.64 2.90 -5.43
C GLN A 50 16.37 2.22 -4.90
N GLY A 51 16.51 0.96 -4.48
CA GLY A 51 15.40 0.14 -3.98
C GLY A 51 14.55 -0.46 -5.11
N GLU A 52 13.41 -1.04 -4.74
CA GLU A 52 12.49 -1.65 -5.70
C GLU A 52 11.70 -0.59 -6.49
N MET A 53 11.57 -0.81 -7.79
CA MET A 53 10.87 0.11 -8.70
C MET A 53 9.40 0.27 -8.36
N PHE A 54 8.75 -0.83 -7.96
CA PHE A 54 7.34 -0.87 -7.67
C PHE A 54 7.10 -1.12 -6.19
N VAL A 55 6.04 -0.53 -5.66
CA VAL A 55 5.55 -0.87 -4.32
C VAL A 55 4.81 -2.21 -4.42
N ALA A 56 5.14 -3.18 -3.56
CA ALA A 56 4.42 -4.45 -3.56
C ALA A 56 2.93 -4.24 -3.24
N ASP A 57 2.03 -4.98 -3.89
CA ASP A 57 0.58 -4.83 -3.70
C ASP A 57 0.17 -5.07 -2.24
N GLU A 58 0.89 -5.93 -1.53
CA GLU A 58 0.74 -6.20 -0.09
C GLU A 58 0.99 -4.94 0.76
N VAL A 59 2.02 -4.17 0.44
CA VAL A 59 2.36 -2.92 1.14
C VAL A 59 1.25 -1.89 0.96
N LYS A 60 0.71 -1.79 -0.26
CA LYS A 60 -0.42 -0.89 -0.56
C LYS A 60 -1.71 -1.34 0.13
N HIS A 61 -1.95 -2.64 0.20
CA HIS A 61 -3.09 -3.20 0.91
C HIS A 61 -3.04 -2.86 2.40
N LEU A 62 -1.89 -3.03 3.05
CA LEU A 62 -1.67 -2.65 4.45
C LEU A 62 -1.89 -1.14 4.67
N GLU A 63 -1.40 -0.29 3.79
CA GLU A 63 -1.61 1.17 3.87
C GLU A 63 -3.10 1.55 3.80
N ILE A 64 -3.88 0.89 2.93
CA ILE A 64 -5.32 1.13 2.82
C ILE A 64 -6.04 0.74 4.12
N ILE A 65 -5.69 -0.43 4.68
CA ILE A 65 -6.28 -0.92 5.94
C ILE A 65 -5.92 0.01 7.09
N GLU A 66 -4.66 0.41 7.20
CA GLU A 66 -4.20 1.35 8.22
C GLU A 66 -5.00 2.65 8.17
N ASN A 67 -5.15 3.22 6.97
CA ASN A 67 -5.92 4.44 6.77
C ASN A 67 -7.40 4.27 7.11
N TYR A 68 -7.99 3.12 6.81
CA TYR A 68 -9.37 2.80 7.21
C TYR A 68 -9.51 2.79 8.74
N PHE A 69 -8.67 2.04 9.46
CA PHE A 69 -8.69 2.02 10.92
C PHE A 69 -8.43 3.39 11.54
N LYS A 70 -7.50 4.16 10.97
CA LYS A 70 -7.23 5.54 11.36
C LYS A 70 -8.45 6.44 11.23
N SER A 71 -9.22 6.29 10.15
CA SER A 71 -10.48 7.03 9.96
C SER A 71 -11.54 6.70 11.02
N LEU A 72 -11.46 5.51 11.62
CA LEU A 72 -12.29 5.05 12.73
C LEU A 72 -11.74 5.44 14.11
N GLY A 73 -10.59 6.13 14.16
CA GLY A 73 -9.94 6.58 15.39
C GLY A 73 -9.06 5.52 16.08
N PHE A 74 -8.65 4.48 15.35
CA PHE A 74 -7.66 3.52 15.82
C PHE A 74 -6.25 3.91 15.33
N SER A 75 -5.22 3.51 16.06
CA SER A 75 -3.88 3.32 15.48
C SER A 75 -3.65 1.83 15.26
N MET A 76 -2.92 1.48 14.20
CA MET A 76 -2.59 0.11 13.85
C MET A 76 -1.07 -0.04 13.79
N GLU A 77 -0.55 -1.10 14.39
CA GLU A 77 0.86 -1.50 14.30
C GLU A 77 0.94 -2.94 13.80
N TYR A 78 1.97 -3.24 13.00
CA TYR A 78 2.31 -4.58 12.56
C TYR A 78 3.68 -4.95 13.13
N ASN A 79 3.71 -5.97 13.99
CA ASN A 79 4.91 -6.37 14.72
C ASN A 79 5.27 -7.82 14.37
N VAL A 80 6.46 -8.01 13.80
CA VAL A 80 7.01 -9.36 13.58
C VAL A 80 7.59 -9.86 14.91
N THR A 81 7.08 -10.99 15.38
CA THR A 81 7.47 -11.61 16.66
C THR A 81 8.54 -12.69 16.47
N LYS A 82 8.67 -13.25 15.26
CA LYS A 82 9.66 -14.27 14.94
C LYS A 82 10.17 -14.12 13.52
N TRP A 83 11.48 -14.33 13.35
CA TRP A 83 12.20 -14.23 12.09
C TRP A 83 12.96 -15.51 11.79
N HIS A 84 13.10 -15.85 10.52
CA HIS A 84 14.10 -16.80 10.01
C HIS A 84 14.92 -16.17 8.88
N PHE A 85 16.03 -16.81 8.50
CA PHE A 85 16.77 -16.44 7.30
C PHE A 85 16.31 -17.31 6.13
N GLU A 86 16.01 -16.70 4.99
CA GLU A 86 15.59 -17.41 3.76
C GLU A 86 16.62 -18.49 3.38
N ASN A 87 17.88 -18.08 3.37
CA ASN A 87 19.04 -18.95 3.21
C ASN A 87 19.93 -18.82 4.45
N PRO A 88 19.76 -19.69 5.47
CA PRO A 88 20.54 -19.61 6.71
C PRO A 88 22.03 -19.87 6.49
N ASP A 89 22.39 -20.52 5.37
CA ASP A 89 23.78 -20.83 5.01
C ASP A 89 24.43 -19.75 4.13
N GLU A 90 23.76 -18.62 3.86
CA GLU A 90 24.31 -17.54 3.02
C GLU A 90 25.63 -17.00 3.61
N PRO A 91 26.76 -17.19 2.90
CA PRO A 91 28.08 -16.80 3.41
C PRO A 91 28.29 -15.28 3.44
N ASP A 92 27.66 -14.51 2.55
CA ASP A 92 27.75 -13.05 2.54
C ASP A 92 26.69 -12.44 3.48
N PRO A 93 27.07 -11.82 4.62
CA PRO A 93 26.09 -11.20 5.51
C PRO A 93 25.28 -10.09 4.85
N ALA A 94 25.77 -9.48 3.76
CA ALA A 94 25.04 -8.44 3.02
C ALA A 94 23.88 -9.01 2.20
N GLU A 95 23.93 -10.29 1.83
CA GLU A 95 22.91 -10.99 1.03
C GLU A 95 21.94 -11.79 1.92
N ARG A 96 22.12 -11.78 3.25
CA ARG A 96 21.21 -12.47 4.17
C ARG A 96 19.86 -11.78 4.23
N VAL A 97 18.84 -12.46 3.72
CA VAL A 97 17.45 -12.01 3.77
C VAL A 97 16.75 -12.60 5.01
N GLN A 98 16.18 -11.73 5.84
CA GLN A 98 15.29 -12.12 6.94
C GLN A 98 13.85 -12.18 6.47
N ILE A 99 13.16 -13.28 6.79
CA ILE A 99 11.75 -13.50 6.49
C ILE A 99 10.98 -13.61 7.81
N PRO A 100 9.83 -12.94 7.93
CA PRO A 100 8.96 -13.07 9.10
C PRO A 100 8.30 -14.46 9.15
N ASP A 101 8.41 -15.15 10.29
CA ASP A 101 7.72 -16.41 10.58
C ASP A 101 6.36 -16.16 11.25
N GLU A 102 6.35 -15.26 12.23
CA GLU A 102 5.18 -14.95 13.05
C GLU A 102 5.09 -13.43 13.20
N ALA A 103 3.88 -12.92 13.09
CA ALA A 103 3.60 -11.50 13.25
C ALA A 103 2.22 -11.28 13.86
N VAL A 104 2.03 -10.10 14.44
CA VAL A 104 0.76 -9.69 15.06
C VAL A 104 0.37 -8.29 14.63
N TYR A 105 -0.93 -8.05 14.59
CA TYR A 105 -1.52 -6.72 14.41
C TYR A 105 -1.97 -6.19 15.76
N ILE A 106 -1.62 -4.95 16.08
CA ILE A 106 -2.05 -4.29 17.32
C ILE A 106 -2.94 -3.11 16.95
N LEU A 107 -4.18 -3.14 17.41
CA LEU A 107 -5.12 -2.02 17.27
C LEU A 107 -5.26 -1.31 18.60
N THR A 108 -5.04 0.00 18.61
CA THR A 108 -5.15 0.84 19.81
C THR A 108 -6.20 1.92 19.62
N LYS A 109 -7.09 2.08 20.59
CA LYS A 109 -8.08 3.17 20.63
C LYS A 109 -8.44 3.52 22.07
N GLY A 110 -8.49 4.82 22.36
CA GLY A 110 -8.84 5.29 23.71
C GLY A 110 -7.84 4.88 24.80
N GLY A 111 -6.59 4.57 24.43
CA GLY A 111 -5.56 4.09 25.37
C GLY A 111 -5.59 2.59 25.64
N GLU A 112 -6.55 1.86 25.07
CA GLU A 112 -6.61 0.40 25.13
C GLU A 112 -6.08 -0.22 23.85
N SER A 113 -5.37 -1.34 23.98
CA SER A 113 -4.80 -2.08 22.86
C SER A 113 -5.31 -3.52 22.84
N ALA A 114 -5.57 -4.03 21.64
CA ALA A 114 -5.88 -5.43 21.37
C ALA A 114 -4.89 -5.99 20.35
N VAL A 115 -4.44 -7.22 20.59
CA VAL A 115 -3.48 -7.95 19.74
C VAL A 115 -4.25 -8.99 18.94
N PHE A 116 -3.94 -9.12 17.66
CA PHE A 116 -4.55 -10.06 16.73
C PHE A 116 -3.46 -10.86 16.02
N THR A 117 -3.63 -12.18 15.91
CA THR A 117 -2.87 -12.97 14.93
C THR A 117 -3.30 -12.59 13.50
N PRO A 118 -2.55 -13.00 12.46
CA PRO A 118 -2.96 -12.76 11.07
C PRO A 118 -4.35 -13.34 10.77
N GLU A 119 -4.65 -14.53 11.27
CA GLU A 119 -5.94 -15.20 11.10
C GLU A 119 -7.07 -14.45 11.82
N GLU A 120 -6.85 -14.02 13.07
CA GLU A 120 -7.83 -13.22 13.82
C GLU A 120 -8.09 -11.86 13.16
N PHE A 121 -7.04 -11.27 12.58
CA PHE A 121 -7.13 -9.99 11.86
C PHE A 121 -7.85 -10.12 10.51
N GLU A 122 -7.69 -11.25 9.81
CA GLU A 122 -8.46 -11.58 8.61
C GLU A 122 -9.95 -11.77 8.95
N GLU A 123 -10.26 -12.55 10.00
CA GLU A 123 -11.63 -12.74 10.47
C GLU A 123 -12.30 -11.41 10.86
N LEU A 124 -11.56 -10.51 11.52
CA LEU A 124 -12.03 -9.17 11.84
C LEU A 124 -12.45 -8.39 10.59
N GLN A 125 -11.63 -8.43 9.54
CA GLN A 125 -11.90 -7.74 8.28
C GLN A 125 -13.11 -8.34 7.55
N ASP A 126 -13.24 -9.66 7.55
CA ASP A 126 -14.36 -10.37 6.94
C ASP A 126 -15.68 -10.01 7.60
N ARG A 127 -15.72 -10.03 8.95
CA ARG A 127 -16.91 -9.62 9.71
C ARG A 127 -17.28 -8.15 9.47
N ALA A 128 -16.29 -7.27 9.34
CA ALA A 128 -16.53 -5.88 8.99
C ALA A 128 -17.15 -5.76 7.58
N ARG A 129 -16.63 -6.52 6.61
CA ARG A 129 -17.15 -6.57 5.23
C ARG A 129 -18.60 -7.02 5.21
N GLU A 130 -18.91 -8.15 5.83
CA GLU A 130 -20.28 -8.69 5.90
C GLU A 130 -21.26 -7.68 6.51
N THR A 131 -20.83 -6.98 7.57
CA THR A 131 -21.65 -5.95 8.21
C THR A 131 -21.94 -4.79 7.26
N ILE A 132 -20.91 -4.30 6.55
CA ILE A 132 -21.06 -3.20 5.58
C ILE A 132 -21.99 -3.61 4.43
N GLU A 133 -21.79 -4.80 3.86
CA GLU A 133 -22.62 -5.33 2.79
C GLU A 133 -24.08 -5.51 3.23
N GLY A 134 -24.31 -6.07 4.43
CA GLY A 134 -25.65 -6.21 4.99
C GLY A 134 -26.37 -4.87 5.14
N ILE A 135 -25.69 -3.84 5.65
CA ILE A 135 -26.23 -2.48 5.76
C ILE A 135 -26.54 -1.90 4.37
N PHE A 136 -25.63 -2.09 3.41
CA PHE A 136 -25.78 -1.63 2.04
C PHE A 136 -27.03 -2.24 1.37
N TYR A 137 -27.14 -3.57 1.36
CA TYR A 137 -28.25 -4.25 0.70
C TYR A 137 -29.59 -3.97 1.38
N LYS A 138 -29.62 -3.82 2.70
CA LYS A 138 -30.83 -3.38 3.42
C LYS A 138 -31.32 -2.02 2.91
N LYS A 139 -30.40 -1.08 2.66
CA LYS A 139 -30.73 0.24 2.13
C LYS A 139 -31.16 0.20 0.66
N VAL A 140 -30.57 -0.68 -0.15
CA VAL A 140 -31.00 -0.93 -1.54
C VAL A 140 -32.45 -1.42 -1.58
N VAL A 141 -32.80 -2.40 -0.74
CA VAL A 141 -34.17 -2.93 -0.66
C VAL A 141 -35.18 -1.86 -0.25
N GLN A 142 -34.82 -0.97 0.68
CA GLN A 142 -35.70 0.11 1.13
C GLN A 142 -35.96 1.17 0.06
N LYS A 143 -35.00 1.44 -0.84
CA LYS A 143 -35.18 2.38 -1.95
C LYS A 143 -36.06 1.84 -3.08
N ASN A 144 -36.12 0.52 -3.21
CA ASN A 144 -36.86 -0.15 -4.28
C ASN A 144 -38.28 -0.57 -3.86
N LYS A 145 -38.75 -0.08 -2.70
CA LYS A 145 -40.14 -0.18 -2.23
C LYS A 145 -40.80 1.19 -2.33
#